data_AF-A0A2N0R4E6-F1
#
_entry.id   AF-A0A2N0R4E6-F1
#
_cell.length_a   1.000
_cell.length_b   1.000
_cell.length_c   1.000
_cell.angle_alpha   90.00
_cell.angle_beta   90.00
_cell.angle_gamma   90.00
#
_symmetry.space_group_name_H-M   'P 1'
#
loop_
_entity.id
_entity.type
_entity.pdbx_description
1 polymer ?
#
loop_
_entity_poly.entity_id
_entity_poly.type
_entity_poly.pdbx_seq_one_letter_code
_entity_poly.pdbx_strand_id
1 'polypeptide(L)'
;ILVTYDENTFHSNDRRQSGWAPHGEQPLHKKGKGKAIHVSDFLCETIGRLQLNEKQKLLEKMINISHEARVIMNPGTNNDSWWNIKLLVQQIIDHVIPIIEATHPRVVAIFAFDNSTSHGAFSSDTLIANRMNVKPGGKQSKMKNTVF
;
A
#
# COMPACT_ATOMS: atom_id res chain seq x y z
N ILE A 1 11.45 -13.07 10.93
CA ILE A 1 11.19 -13.26 9.48
C ILE A 1 11.13 -11.90 8.82
N LEU A 2 11.86 -11.71 7.72
CA LEU A 2 11.82 -10.47 6.97
C LEU A 2 10.57 -10.44 6.08
N VAL A 3 9.85 -9.32 6.17
CA VAL A 3 8.72 -9.00 5.29
C VAL A 3 9.02 -7.66 4.63
N THR A 4 9.12 -7.64 3.30
CA THR A 4 9.35 -6.43 2.52
C THR A 4 8.05 -5.93 1.92
N TYR A 5 7.91 -4.62 1.81
CA TYR A 5 6.74 -3.97 1.25
C TYR A 5 7.14 -3.05 0.09
N ASP A 6 6.31 -3.01 -0.95
CA ASP A 6 6.40 -1.98 -1.99
C ASP A 6 5.03 -1.75 -2.68
N GLU A 7 4.93 -0.61 -3.36
CA GLU A 7 3.77 -0.17 -4.11
C GLU A 7 4.13 0.12 -5.56
N ASN A 8 3.24 -0.24 -6.49
CA ASN A 8 3.42 0.16 -7.88
C ASN A 8 2.10 0.50 -8.57
N THR A 9 2.15 1.41 -9.53
CA THR A 9 1.00 1.81 -10.34
C THR A 9 1.25 1.53 -11.80
N PHE A 10 0.42 0.66 -12.38
CA PHE A 10 0.45 0.28 -13.77
C PHE A 10 -0.64 1.02 -14.53
N HIS A 11 -0.31 1.58 -15.69
CA HIS A 11 -1.27 2.27 -16.53
C HIS A 11 -1.58 1.49 -17.81
N SER A 12 -2.80 1.64 -18.32
CA SER A 12 -3.28 0.93 -19.51
C SER A 12 -2.48 1.24 -20.78
N ASN A 13 -1.86 2.42 -20.83
CA ASN A 13 -1.00 2.84 -21.94
C ASN A 13 0.49 2.83 -21.57
N ASP A 14 0.89 2.13 -20.50
CA ASP A 14 2.31 1.87 -20.22
C ASP A 14 2.84 0.90 -21.27
N ARG A 15 3.41 1.47 -22.32
CA ARG A 15 4.03 0.75 -23.44
C ARG A 15 5.41 1.32 -23.73
N ARG A 16 6.15 0.63 -24.61
CA ARG A 16 7.39 1.16 -25.18
C ARG A 16 7.11 2.48 -25.89
N GLN A 17 7.87 3.51 -25.52
CA GLN A 17 7.78 4.86 -26.09
C GLN A 17 8.61 5.04 -27.36
N SER A 18 9.46 4.06 -27.66
CA SER A 18 10.32 4.04 -28.85
C SER A 18 10.14 2.73 -29.61
N GLY A 19 10.30 2.82 -30.92
CA GLY A 19 10.20 1.71 -31.86
C GLY A 19 10.73 2.11 -33.23
N TRP A 20 10.93 1.13 -34.10
CA TRP A 20 11.33 1.36 -35.48
C TRP A 20 10.08 1.42 -36.36
N ALA A 21 10.04 2.40 -37.26
CA ALA A 21 9.00 2.56 -38.26
C ALA A 21 9.63 2.80 -39.64
N PRO A 22 8.96 2.42 -40.75
CA PRO A 22 9.39 2.77 -42.09
C PRO A 22 9.57 4.28 -42.27
N HIS A 23 10.42 4.65 -43.22
CA HIS A 23 10.66 6.07 -43.52
C HIS A 23 9.34 6.75 -43.95
N GLY A 24 8.98 7.83 -43.27
CA GLY A 24 7.74 8.59 -43.52
C GLY A 24 6.54 8.13 -42.69
N GLU A 25 6.64 7.04 -41.93
CA GLU A 25 5.56 6.59 -41.04
C GLU A 25 5.74 7.11 -39.61
N GLN A 26 4.63 7.53 -39.00
CA GLN A 26 4.58 7.85 -37.57
C GLN A 26 3.55 6.95 -36.88
N PRO A 27 4.00 5.99 -36.05
CA PRO A 27 3.08 5.14 -35.29
C PRO A 27 2.20 5.99 -34.37
N LEU A 28 0.88 5.86 -34.53
CA LEU A 28 -0.05 6.59 -33.69
C LEU A 28 -0.13 5.97 -32.29
N HIS A 29 -0.04 6.85 -31.31
CA HIS A 29 -0.01 6.50 -29.91
C HIS A 29 -1.23 7.08 -29.20
N LYS A 30 -2.02 6.21 -28.53
CA LYS A 30 -3.01 6.64 -27.54
C LYS A 30 -2.40 7.72 -26.62
N LYS A 31 -3.08 8.86 -26.52
CA LYS A 31 -2.65 10.00 -25.71
C LYS A 31 -2.85 9.71 -24.22
N GLY A 32 -1.91 10.16 -23.39
CA GLY A 32 -1.96 10.02 -21.93
C GLY A 32 -1.74 8.59 -21.44
N LYS A 33 -1.73 8.41 -20.11
CA LYS A 33 -1.43 7.12 -19.48
C LYS A 33 -2.59 6.12 -19.52
N GLY A 34 -3.83 6.59 -19.74
CA GLY A 34 -5.02 5.74 -19.66
C GLY A 34 -5.40 5.45 -18.20
N LYS A 35 -6.19 4.39 -17.95
CA LYS A 35 -6.58 3.98 -16.60
C LYS A 35 -5.39 3.41 -15.84
N ALA A 36 -5.37 3.60 -14.53
CA ALA A 36 -4.35 3.09 -13.64
C ALA A 36 -4.89 1.95 -12.76
N ILE A 37 -4.01 1.02 -12.43
CA ILE A 37 -4.17 0.00 -11.39
C ILE A 37 -3.02 0.22 -10.42
N HIS A 38 -3.33 0.49 -9.16
CA HIS A 38 -2.34 0.55 -8.10
C HIS A 38 -2.36 -0.76 -7.31
N VAL A 39 -1.18 -1.33 -7.11
CA VAL A 39 -0.96 -2.59 -6.42
C VAL A 39 -0.05 -2.32 -5.24
N SER A 40 -0.50 -2.74 -4.06
CA SER A 40 0.28 -2.75 -2.83
C SER A 40 0.40 -4.20 -2.38
N ASP A 41 1.64 -4.67 -2.13
CA ASP A 41 1.88 -6.09 -1.80
C ASP A 41 3.02 -6.24 -0.79
N PHE A 42 2.99 -7.37 -0.08
CA PHE A 42 4.01 -7.76 0.89
C PHE A 42 4.65 -9.07 0.45
N LEU A 43 5.97 -9.10 0.47
CA LEU A 43 6.75 -10.31 0.24
C LEU A 43 7.42 -10.74 1.54
N CYS A 44 7.32 -12.02 1.83
CA CYS A 44 7.95 -12.70 2.95
C CYS A 44 9.08 -13.59 2.43
N GLU A 45 10.22 -13.54 3.09
CA GLU A 45 11.42 -14.29 2.71
C GLU A 45 11.18 -15.80 2.57
N THR A 46 10.30 -16.38 3.39
CA THR A 46 10.08 -17.83 3.46
C THR A 46 9.04 -18.36 2.47
N ILE A 47 8.04 -17.55 2.12
CA ILE A 47 6.87 -17.99 1.32
C ILE A 47 6.64 -17.16 0.05
N GLY A 48 7.49 -16.17 -0.23
CA GLY A 48 7.30 -15.25 -1.34
C GLY A 48 6.14 -14.30 -1.04
N ARG A 49 5.10 -14.27 -1.88
CA ARG A 49 3.93 -13.42 -1.61
C ARG A 49 3.25 -13.81 -0.30
N LEU A 50 2.96 -12.81 0.53
CA LEU A 50 2.32 -13.04 1.82
C LEU A 50 0.85 -13.45 1.62
N GLN A 51 0.60 -14.75 1.72
CA GLN A 51 -0.70 -15.38 1.56
C GLN A 51 -0.78 -16.66 2.38
N LEU A 52 -2.01 -17.10 2.67
CA LEU A 52 -2.26 -18.39 3.29
C LEU A 52 -2.01 -19.54 2.29
N ASN A 53 -1.57 -20.69 2.79
CA ASN A 53 -1.57 -21.93 2.02
C ASN A 53 -2.97 -22.58 1.99
N GLU A 54 -3.18 -23.55 1.10
CA GLU A 54 -4.49 -24.19 0.92
C GLU A 54 -5.04 -24.85 2.18
N LYS A 55 -4.18 -25.43 3.04
CA LYS A 55 -4.62 -26.04 4.30
C LYS A 55 -5.11 -24.98 5.29
N GLN A 56 -4.42 -23.84 5.36
CA GLN A 56 -4.80 -22.70 6.19
C GLN A 56 -6.12 -22.10 5.67
N LYS A 57 -6.25 -21.83 4.37
CA LYS A 57 -7.51 -21.32 3.78
C LYS A 57 -8.73 -22.19 4.13
N LEU A 58 -8.54 -23.52 4.22
CA LEU A 58 -9.60 -24.44 4.62
C LEU A 58 -9.97 -24.35 6.11
N LEU A 59 -8.98 -24.16 7.00
CA LEU A 59 -9.21 -23.92 8.44
C LEU A 59 -9.85 -22.54 8.70
N GLU A 60 -9.47 -21.53 7.91
CA GLU A 60 -9.81 -20.12 8.13
C GLU A 60 -11.22 -19.72 7.68
N LYS A 61 -11.97 -20.63 7.04
CA LYS A 61 -13.41 -20.46 6.77
C LYS A 61 -14.22 -20.12 8.03
N MET A 62 -13.70 -20.42 9.22
CA MET A 62 -14.33 -20.09 10.51
C MET A 62 -13.96 -18.72 11.07
N ILE A 63 -12.86 -18.10 10.66
CA ILE A 63 -12.26 -16.91 11.31
C ILE A 63 -12.34 -15.64 10.42
N ASN A 64 -12.71 -15.80 9.14
CA ASN A 64 -12.93 -14.69 8.20
C ASN A 64 -11.73 -13.75 8.04
N ILE A 65 -10.52 -14.32 8.00
CA ILE A 65 -9.30 -13.55 7.68
C ILE A 65 -9.10 -13.45 6.17
N SER A 66 -8.39 -12.42 5.71
CA SER A 66 -8.00 -12.32 4.31
C SER A 66 -7.02 -13.44 3.92
N HIS A 67 -7.17 -13.98 2.71
CA HIS A 67 -6.31 -15.03 2.20
C HIS A 67 -4.99 -14.51 1.64
N GLU A 68 -4.94 -13.26 1.18
CA GLU A 68 -3.75 -12.60 0.65
C GLU A 68 -3.60 -11.18 1.20
N ALA A 69 -2.35 -10.74 1.38
CA ALA A 69 -2.04 -9.40 1.87
C ALA A 69 -2.14 -8.32 0.79
N ARG A 70 -2.15 -8.71 -0.49
CA ARG A 70 -2.18 -7.78 -1.61
C ARG A 70 -3.48 -6.98 -1.64
N VAL A 71 -3.35 -5.68 -1.87
CA VAL A 71 -4.47 -4.81 -2.21
C VAL A 71 -4.28 -4.28 -3.63
N ILE A 72 -5.34 -4.36 -4.42
CA ILE A 72 -5.40 -3.80 -5.77
C ILE A 72 -6.53 -2.77 -5.79
N MET A 73 -6.23 -1.58 -6.28
CA MET A 73 -7.19 -0.49 -6.40
C MET A 73 -7.09 0.16 -7.79
N ASN A 74 -8.17 0.81 -8.22
CA ASN A 74 -8.26 1.49 -9.51
C ASN A 74 -8.33 3.00 -9.28
N PRO A 75 -7.20 3.71 -9.10
CA PRO A 75 -7.23 5.13 -8.81
C PRO A 75 -7.76 5.94 -10.00
N GLY A 76 -8.57 6.96 -9.72
CA GLY A 76 -8.93 7.99 -10.70
C GLY A 76 -10.28 8.65 -10.45
N THR A 77 -10.61 9.66 -11.27
CA THR A 77 -11.92 10.31 -11.23
C THR A 77 -13.03 9.29 -11.46
N ASN A 78 -14.07 9.30 -10.60
CA ASN A 78 -15.17 8.33 -10.58
C ASN A 78 -14.73 6.87 -10.33
N ASN A 79 -13.54 6.64 -9.78
CA ASN A 79 -13.10 5.34 -9.26
C ASN A 79 -12.56 5.51 -7.84
N ASP A 80 -11.66 4.62 -7.41
CA ASP A 80 -11.09 4.64 -6.07
C ASP A 80 -10.29 5.92 -5.81
N SER A 81 -10.27 6.33 -4.55
CA SER A 81 -9.37 7.39 -4.07
C SER A 81 -7.93 6.93 -4.18
N TRP A 82 -6.99 7.88 -4.31
CA TRP A 82 -5.56 7.56 -4.35
C TRP A 82 -5.08 6.82 -3.09
N TRP A 83 -4.10 5.95 -3.29
CA TRP A 83 -3.43 5.25 -2.20
C TRP A 83 -2.86 6.22 -1.18
N ASN A 84 -2.99 5.90 0.10
CA ASN A 84 -2.56 6.75 1.19
C ASN A 84 -2.23 5.92 2.44
N ILE A 85 -1.55 6.54 3.40
CA ILE A 85 -1.10 5.85 4.62
C ILE A 85 -2.22 5.18 5.42
N LYS A 86 -3.46 5.71 5.40
CA LYS A 86 -4.57 5.07 6.11
C LYS A 86 -4.94 3.73 5.49
N LEU A 87 -4.89 3.64 4.17
CA LEU A 87 -5.13 2.39 3.44
C LEU A 87 -4.01 1.37 3.71
N LEU A 88 -2.76 1.82 3.76
CA LEU A 88 -1.62 0.97 4.15
C LEU A 88 -1.77 0.44 5.58
N VAL A 89 -2.08 1.31 6.54
CA VAL A 89 -2.32 0.88 7.94
C VAL A 89 -3.47 -0.13 8.01
N GLN A 90 -4.56 0.11 7.26
CA GLN A 90 -5.69 -0.82 7.21
C GLN A 90 -5.28 -2.18 6.64
N GLN A 91 -4.54 -2.20 5.52
CA GLN A 91 -4.00 -3.42 4.93
C GLN A 91 -3.10 -4.20 5.90
N ILE A 92 -2.26 -3.49 6.66
CA ILE A 92 -1.38 -4.12 7.66
C ILE A 92 -2.20 -4.80 8.75
N ILE A 93 -3.19 -4.09 9.30
CA ILE A 93 -4.03 -4.57 10.40
C ILE A 93 -4.94 -5.70 9.95
N ASP A 94 -5.62 -5.55 8.80
CA ASP A 94 -6.68 -6.46 8.37
C ASP A 94 -6.17 -7.68 7.61
N HIS A 95 -4.98 -7.60 7.01
CA HIS A 95 -4.48 -8.64 6.12
C HIS A 95 -3.11 -9.15 6.54
N VAL A 96 -2.13 -8.26 6.67
CA VAL A 96 -0.73 -8.66 6.88
C VAL A 96 -0.52 -9.34 8.22
N ILE A 97 -0.97 -8.73 9.32
CA ILE A 97 -0.81 -9.28 10.67
C ILE A 97 -1.51 -10.64 10.80
N PRO A 98 -2.80 -10.79 10.43
CA PRO A 98 -3.47 -12.09 10.48
C PRO A 98 -2.75 -13.18 9.68
N ILE A 99 -2.29 -12.86 8.46
CA ILE A 99 -1.60 -13.84 7.62
C ILE A 99 -0.24 -14.22 8.23
N ILE A 100 0.51 -13.28 8.80
CA ILE A 100 1.78 -13.58 9.48
C ILE A 100 1.55 -14.46 10.71
N GLU A 101 0.54 -14.17 11.53
CA GLU A 101 0.22 -14.97 12.71
C GLU A 101 -0.17 -16.41 12.34
N ALA A 102 -0.94 -16.58 11.25
CA ALA A 102 -1.35 -17.89 10.75
C ALA A 102 -0.20 -18.67 10.08
N THR A 103 0.68 -17.99 9.34
CA THR A 103 1.77 -18.63 8.57
C THR A 103 3.04 -18.86 9.38
N HIS A 104 3.31 -18.01 10.37
CA HIS A 104 4.53 -18.02 11.16
C HIS A 104 4.23 -17.82 12.65
N PRO A 105 3.50 -18.76 13.28
CA PRO A 105 3.10 -18.63 14.68
C PRO A 105 4.33 -18.54 15.60
N ARG A 106 4.28 -17.60 16.55
CA ARG A 106 5.34 -17.34 17.56
C ARG A 106 6.66 -16.84 16.98
N VAL A 107 6.62 -16.19 15.81
CA VAL A 107 7.79 -15.56 15.19
C VAL A 107 7.65 -14.05 15.23
N VAL A 108 8.78 -13.35 15.42
CA VAL A 108 8.86 -11.90 15.24
C VAL A 108 9.04 -11.60 13.74
N ALA A 109 8.08 -10.88 13.17
CA ALA A 109 8.19 -10.32 11.82
C ALA A 109 8.93 -8.97 11.88
N ILE A 110 9.87 -8.78 10.97
CA ILE A 110 10.60 -7.53 10.76
C ILE A 110 10.11 -6.97 9.43
N PHE A 111 9.46 -5.81 9.47
CA PHE A 111 8.94 -5.16 8.27
C PHE A 111 9.94 -4.15 7.73
N ALA A 112 10.26 -4.28 6.44
CA ALA A 112 11.10 -3.35 5.71
C ALA A 112 10.26 -2.59 4.69
N PHE A 113 10.26 -1.26 4.81
CA PHE A 113 9.62 -0.30 3.93
C PHE A 113 10.69 0.57 3.27
N ASP A 114 10.36 1.19 2.14
CA ASP A 114 11.17 2.28 1.60
C ASP A 114 10.97 3.58 2.42
N ASN A 115 11.65 4.65 2.02
CA ASN A 115 11.53 5.97 2.68
C ASN A 115 10.54 6.90 1.95
N SER A 116 9.49 6.35 1.35
CA SER A 116 8.38 7.14 0.81
C SER A 116 7.83 8.06 1.91
N THR A 117 7.47 9.29 1.52
CA THR A 117 6.92 10.29 2.45
C THR A 117 5.65 9.80 3.16
N SER A 118 4.91 8.87 2.53
CA SER A 118 3.74 8.26 3.13
C SER A 118 4.08 7.34 4.32
N HIS A 119 5.22 6.64 4.27
CA HIS A 119 5.67 5.73 5.34
C HIS A 119 6.22 6.47 6.56
N GLY A 120 6.73 7.69 6.35
CA GLY A 120 7.11 8.61 7.43
C GLY A 120 5.96 9.45 7.99
N ALA A 121 4.70 9.16 7.64
CA ALA A 121 3.57 9.97 8.07
C ALA A 121 3.25 9.77 9.55
N PHE A 122 3.13 10.88 10.27
CA PHE A 122 2.69 10.88 11.66
C PHE A 122 1.21 10.50 11.80
N SER A 123 0.84 9.94 12.95
CA SER A 123 -0.57 9.75 13.32
C SER A 123 -1.35 11.06 13.21
N SER A 124 -2.64 10.95 12.93
CA SER A 124 -3.53 12.12 12.84
C SER A 124 -3.59 12.93 14.14
N ASP A 125 -3.33 12.28 15.28
CA ASP A 125 -3.33 12.88 16.61
C ASP A 125 -1.91 13.07 17.18
N THR A 126 -0.85 12.89 16.40
CA THR A 126 0.52 13.20 16.84
C THR A 126 0.70 14.70 17.08
N LEU A 127 1.38 15.06 18.18
CA LEU A 127 1.81 16.43 18.44
C LEU A 127 2.87 16.89 17.43
N ILE A 128 2.49 17.86 16.59
CA ILE A 128 3.38 18.46 15.58
C ILE A 128 3.31 19.97 15.73
N ALA A 129 4.44 20.60 16.04
CA ALA A 129 4.53 22.05 16.23
C ALA A 129 3.96 22.84 15.04
N ASN A 130 4.22 22.39 13.81
CA ASN A 130 3.71 23.02 12.59
C ASN A 130 2.18 22.93 12.43
N ARG A 131 1.48 22.09 13.20
CA ARG A 131 0.02 22.00 13.26
C ARG A 131 -0.58 22.74 14.45
N MET A 132 0.23 23.40 15.28
CA MET A 132 -0.22 24.20 16.41
C MET A 132 -0.54 25.63 15.96
N ASN A 133 -1.51 26.25 16.62
CA ASN A 133 -1.79 27.67 16.40
C ASN A 133 -0.67 28.50 17.02
N VAL A 134 -0.14 29.46 16.26
CA VAL A 134 0.88 30.40 16.73
C VAL A 134 0.29 31.45 17.68
N LYS A 135 -1.01 31.77 17.53
CA LYS A 135 -1.74 32.77 18.33
C LYS A 135 -2.94 32.13 19.03
N PRO A 136 -3.43 32.73 20.14
CA PRO A 136 -4.67 32.30 20.78
C PRO A 136 -5.86 32.37 19.82
N GLY A 137 -6.76 31.38 19.89
CA GLY A 137 -7.97 31.31 19.06
C GLY A 137 -7.84 30.39 17.83
N GLY A 138 -8.93 30.24 17.07
CA GLY A 138 -9.02 29.36 15.90
C GLY A 138 -9.30 27.89 16.22
N LYS A 139 -9.56 27.08 15.17
CA LYS A 139 -9.79 25.63 15.31
C LYS A 139 -8.48 24.93 15.64
N GLN A 140 -8.35 24.42 16.86
CA GLN A 140 -7.16 23.69 17.29
C GLN A 140 -7.26 22.21 16.93
N SER A 141 -6.16 21.64 16.43
CA SER A 141 -6.02 20.21 16.18
C SER A 141 -5.94 19.44 17.51
N LYS A 142 -6.66 18.31 17.60
CA LYS A 142 -6.56 17.38 18.74
C LYS A 142 -5.24 16.61 18.60
N MET A 143 -4.26 16.97 19.42
CA MET A 143 -2.93 16.36 19.42
C MET A 143 -2.65 15.74 20.79
N LYS A 144 -1.98 14.60 20.80
CA LYS A 144 -1.53 13.87 21.99
C LYS A 144 -0.02 13.87 22.02
N ASN A 145 0.51 13.88 23.23
CA ASN A 145 1.94 13.77 23.44
C ASN A 145 2.41 12.42 22.89
N THR A 146 3.47 12.42 22.09
CA THR A 146 4.13 11.19 21.67
C THR A 146 5.00 10.74 22.83
N VAL A 147 4.58 9.69 23.53
CA VAL A 147 5.50 8.97 24.41
C VAL A 147 6.32 8.07 23.48
N PHE A 148 7.62 8.36 23.40
CA PHE A 148 8.59 7.50 22.73
C PHE A 148 9.03 6.39 23.69
#